data_AF-A0A523H2Y9-F1
#
_entry.id   AF-A0A523H2Y9-F1
#
_cell.length_a   1.000
_cell.length_b   1.000
_cell.length_c   1.000
_cell.angle_alpha   90.00
_cell.angle_beta   90.00
_cell.angle_gamma   90.00
#
_symmetry.space_group_name_H-M   'P 1'
#
loop_
_entity.id
_entity.type
_entity.pdbx_description
1 polymer ?
#
loop_
_entity_poly.entity_id
_entity_poly.type
_entity_poly.pdbx_seq_one_letter_code
_entity_poly.pdbx_strand_id
1 'polypeptide(L)'
;MIQDLKVGHLIGGTPWKMEVAEIISTVVVSFVLVFPIIILHEGNIAAGGIGIGDTALPAPQAGLMAQLATGIVGGEMPWGLIIIGMFFSVALIMIKAPAPMLIAVGMYLPFDTTFAIFVGGMLKLASDKFLMKRNADEKQKTIVENIGILVASGFIAGEALTGVLLAALVLLGIPSITSLLTGQNAFEFTGSAMGGWLSILIFGIVILGLIRIPLSALKNKVE
;
A
#
# COMPACT_ATOMS: atom_id res chain seq x y z
N MET A 1 -4.77 -5.62 14.08
CA MET A 1 -4.44 -5.65 15.52
C MET A 1 -5.69 -5.76 16.38
N ILE A 2 -6.49 -4.71 16.62
CA ILE A 2 -7.68 -4.88 17.50
C ILE A 2 -8.74 -5.87 16.95
N GLN A 3 -8.80 -6.00 15.63
CA GLN A 3 -9.65 -6.99 14.97
C GLN A 3 -9.13 -8.43 15.16
N ASP A 4 -7.83 -8.62 15.36
CA ASP A 4 -7.20 -9.93 15.52
C ASP A 4 -7.47 -10.48 16.92
N LEU A 5 -7.39 -9.63 17.95
CA LEU A 5 -7.80 -9.97 19.33
C LEU A 5 -9.29 -10.34 19.40
N LYS A 6 -10.14 -9.61 18.65
CA LYS A 6 -11.57 -9.91 18.55
C LYS A 6 -11.81 -11.28 17.90
N VAL A 7 -11.14 -11.57 16.77
CA VAL A 7 -11.25 -12.88 16.11
C VAL A 7 -10.77 -14.00 17.04
N GLY A 8 -9.65 -13.79 17.74
CA GLY A 8 -9.11 -14.73 18.73
C GLY A 8 -10.09 -15.04 19.88
N HIS A 9 -10.86 -14.04 20.31
CA HIS A 9 -11.92 -14.24 21.29
C HIS A 9 -13.15 -14.97 20.71
N LEU A 10 -13.56 -14.62 19.48
CA LEU A 10 -14.72 -15.22 18.81
C LEU A 10 -14.55 -16.72 18.53
N ILE A 11 -13.31 -17.20 18.33
CA ILE A 11 -13.00 -18.62 18.17
C ILE A 11 -12.86 -19.37 19.51
N GLY A 12 -13.21 -18.73 20.64
CA GLY A 12 -13.25 -19.35 21.97
C GLY A 12 -11.93 -19.28 22.76
N GLY A 13 -10.95 -18.50 22.30
CA GLY A 13 -9.68 -18.29 23.00
C GLY A 13 -9.71 -17.10 23.97
N THR A 14 -8.83 -17.12 24.97
CA THR A 14 -8.48 -15.92 25.75
C THR A 14 -7.27 -15.23 25.09
N PRO A 15 -7.41 -14.02 24.50
CA PRO A 15 -6.39 -13.45 23.61
C PRO A 15 -5.15 -12.86 24.31
N TRP A 16 -4.94 -13.12 25.60
CA TRP A 16 -3.81 -12.61 26.39
C TRP A 16 -2.43 -12.83 25.73
N LYS A 17 -2.19 -14.03 25.18
CA LYS A 17 -0.91 -14.33 24.51
C LYS A 17 -0.74 -13.57 23.19
N MET A 18 -1.83 -13.27 22.50
CA MET A 18 -1.82 -12.49 21.26
C MET A 18 -1.51 -11.03 21.57
N GLU A 19 -2.11 -10.48 22.62
CA GLU A 19 -1.86 -9.11 23.07
C GLU A 19 -0.39 -8.91 23.49
N VAL A 20 0.17 -9.82 24.30
CA VAL A 20 1.60 -9.75 24.69
C VAL A 20 2.50 -9.87 23.47
N ALA A 21 2.21 -10.79 22.55
CA ALA A 21 2.98 -10.94 21.32
C ALA A 21 2.90 -9.69 20.44
N GLU A 22 1.73 -9.06 20.32
CA GLU A 22 1.53 -7.81 19.60
C GLU A 22 2.36 -6.68 20.21
N ILE A 23 2.33 -6.50 21.53
CA ILE A 23 3.12 -5.47 22.23
C ILE A 23 4.62 -5.68 21.99
N ILE A 24 5.13 -6.89 22.22
CA ILE A 24 6.55 -7.20 22.03
C ILE A 24 6.94 -6.98 20.55
N SER A 25 6.11 -7.45 19.62
CA SER A 25 6.33 -7.29 18.19
C SER A 25 6.41 -5.82 17.81
N THR A 26 5.45 -4.99 18.23
CA THR A 26 5.46 -3.56 17.93
C THR A 26 6.71 -2.87 18.47
N VAL A 27 7.14 -3.20 19.69
CA VAL A 27 8.39 -2.64 20.26
C VAL A 27 9.59 -3.04 19.41
N VAL A 28 9.76 -4.33 19.13
CA VAL A 28 10.91 -4.82 18.32
C VAL A 28 10.89 -4.24 16.91
N VAL A 29 9.73 -4.27 16.24
CA VAL A 29 9.54 -3.73 14.89
C VAL A 29 9.79 -2.23 14.85
N SER A 30 9.42 -1.46 15.89
CA SER A 30 9.69 -0.02 15.93
C SER A 30 11.20 0.28 15.87
N PHE A 31 12.04 -0.47 16.57
CA PHE A 31 13.49 -0.31 16.51
C PHE A 31 14.06 -0.68 15.14
N VAL A 32 13.49 -1.70 14.48
CA VAL A 32 13.95 -2.13 13.15
C VAL A 32 13.50 -1.17 12.05
N LEU A 33 12.27 -0.66 12.11
CA LEU A 33 11.72 0.21 11.06
C LEU A 33 12.29 1.63 11.10
N VAL A 34 12.87 2.07 12.22
CA VAL A 34 13.56 3.37 12.28
C VAL A 34 14.66 3.48 11.23
N PHE A 35 15.41 2.41 10.94
CA PHE A 35 16.50 2.44 9.95
C PHE A 35 16.03 2.76 8.52
N PRO A 36 15.12 1.99 7.89
CA PRO A 36 14.63 2.32 6.56
C PRO A 36 13.88 3.65 6.52
N ILE A 37 13.19 4.05 7.59
CA ILE A 37 12.53 5.36 7.69
C ILE A 37 13.55 6.50 7.61
N ILE A 38 14.65 6.41 8.36
CA ILE A 38 15.74 7.40 8.30
C ILE A 38 16.38 7.42 6.91
N ILE A 39 16.66 6.25 6.34
CA ILE A 39 17.25 6.14 4.99
C ILE A 39 16.35 6.83 3.95
N LEU A 40 15.04 6.59 4.00
CA LEU A 40 14.08 7.24 3.10
C LEU A 40 14.00 8.75 3.34
N HIS A 41 13.96 9.18 4.60
CA HIS A 41 13.89 10.59 4.97
C HIS A 41 15.11 11.37 4.49
N GLU A 42 16.30 10.92 4.88
CA GLU A 42 17.57 11.56 4.53
C GLU A 42 17.85 11.42 3.03
N GLY A 43 17.55 10.27 2.42
CA GLY A 43 17.73 10.06 0.99
C GLY A 43 16.88 11.00 0.15
N ASN A 44 15.65 11.28 0.59
CA ASN A 44 14.80 12.27 -0.06
C ASN A 44 15.33 13.70 0.12
N ILE A 45 15.85 14.04 1.31
CA ILE A 45 16.50 15.35 1.54
C ILE A 45 17.73 15.53 0.65
N ALA A 46 18.58 14.50 0.56
CA ALA A 46 19.75 14.48 -0.31
C ALA A 46 19.39 14.60 -1.79
N ALA A 47 18.22 14.10 -2.20
CA ALA A 47 17.67 14.27 -3.54
C ALA A 47 17.01 15.65 -3.79
N GLY A 48 16.97 16.54 -2.79
CA GLY A 48 16.41 17.90 -2.89
C GLY A 48 14.96 18.05 -2.44
N GLY A 49 14.38 17.03 -1.81
CA GLY A 49 13.04 17.11 -1.22
C GLY A 49 13.05 17.49 0.27
N ILE A 50 11.88 17.39 0.93
CA ILE A 50 11.71 17.80 2.34
C ILE A 50 11.68 16.63 3.35
N GLY A 51 11.80 15.40 2.86
CA GLY A 51 11.75 14.19 3.67
C GLY A 51 10.37 13.53 3.62
N ILE A 52 9.97 12.88 4.70
CA ILE A 52 8.66 12.20 4.79
C ILE A 52 7.54 13.24 4.82
N GLY A 53 6.53 13.04 3.99
CA GLY A 53 5.44 14.01 3.76
C GLY A 53 5.62 14.85 2.50
N ASP A 54 6.73 14.67 1.77
CA ASP A 54 6.91 15.20 0.42
C ASP A 54 5.94 14.51 -0.58
N THR A 55 5.78 15.11 -1.75
CA THR A 55 5.05 14.57 -2.90
C THR A 55 5.57 13.20 -3.34
N ALA A 56 6.89 12.97 -3.24
CA ALA A 56 7.52 11.69 -3.55
C ALA A 56 7.37 10.65 -2.42
N LEU A 57 7.20 11.09 -1.17
CA LEU A 57 7.04 10.23 0.01
C LEU A 57 5.78 10.61 0.82
N PRO A 58 4.58 10.49 0.23
CA PRO A 58 3.34 10.87 0.90
C PRO A 58 3.05 9.91 2.05
N ALA A 59 2.92 10.46 3.26
CA ALA A 59 2.62 9.69 4.47
C ALA A 59 1.32 10.16 5.15
N PRO A 60 0.15 10.01 4.51
CA PRO A 60 -1.10 10.61 4.98
C PRO A 60 -1.56 10.06 6.34
N GLN A 61 -1.40 8.76 6.58
CA GLN A 61 -1.76 8.16 7.87
C GLN A 61 -0.85 8.63 9.00
N ALA A 62 0.46 8.70 8.77
CA ALA A 62 1.41 9.21 9.75
C ALA A 62 1.20 10.71 10.00
N GLY A 63 0.95 11.49 8.94
CA GLY A 63 0.64 12.92 9.01
C GLY A 63 -0.62 13.21 9.82
N LEU A 64 -1.69 12.43 9.63
CA LEU A 64 -2.91 12.55 10.44
C LEU A 64 -2.63 12.26 11.92
N MET A 65 -1.87 11.20 12.22
CA MET A 65 -1.50 10.89 13.61
C MET A 65 -0.61 11.97 14.24
N ALA A 66 0.32 12.53 13.47
CA ALA A 66 1.16 13.64 13.90
C ALA A 66 0.31 14.90 14.20
N GLN A 67 -0.63 15.26 13.32
CA GLN A 67 -1.54 16.40 13.52
C GLN A 67 -2.45 16.22 14.74
N LEU A 68 -2.95 15.00 14.98
CA LEU A 68 -3.74 14.71 16.18
C LEU A 68 -2.87 14.86 17.44
N ALA A 69 -1.65 14.31 17.43
CA ALA A 69 -0.76 14.40 18.57
C ALA A 69 -0.36 15.85 18.87
N THR A 70 0.03 16.63 17.86
CA THR A 70 0.40 18.04 18.03
C THR A 70 -0.81 18.89 18.42
N GLY A 71 -1.99 18.63 17.84
CA GLY A 71 -3.22 19.31 18.22
C GLY A 71 -3.60 19.07 19.68
N ILE A 72 -3.52 17.82 20.17
CA ILE A 72 -3.86 17.47 21.55
C ILE A 72 -2.87 18.11 22.53
N VAL A 73 -1.57 17.98 22.25
CA VAL A 73 -0.52 18.52 23.13
C VAL A 73 -0.50 20.06 23.10
N GLY A 74 -0.75 20.66 21.94
CA GLY A 74 -0.82 22.11 21.76
C GLY A 74 -2.12 22.75 22.22
N GLY A 75 -3.16 21.95 22.55
CA GLY A 75 -4.46 22.44 22.98
C GLY A 75 -5.33 23.04 21.86
N GLU A 76 -4.86 23.07 20.63
CA GLU A 76 -5.55 23.66 19.46
C GLU A 76 -6.35 22.61 18.66
N MET A 77 -6.92 21.61 19.34
CA MET A 77 -7.71 20.58 18.67
C MET A 77 -9.02 21.14 18.08
N PRO A 78 -9.33 20.86 16.81
CA PRO A 78 -10.60 21.24 16.20
C PRO A 78 -11.72 20.29 16.63
N TRP A 79 -12.08 20.31 17.91
CA TRP A 79 -13.08 19.41 18.52
C TRP A 79 -14.42 19.40 17.77
N GLY A 80 -14.82 20.54 17.19
CA GLY A 80 -16.02 20.63 16.35
C GLY A 80 -15.98 19.68 15.14
N LEU A 81 -14.84 19.61 14.44
CA LEU A 81 -14.68 18.70 13.29
C LEU A 81 -14.71 17.23 13.71
N ILE A 82 -14.11 16.91 14.86
CA ILE A 82 -14.12 15.53 15.40
C ILE A 82 -15.55 15.11 15.74
N ILE A 83 -16.32 15.97 16.40
CA ILE A 83 -17.72 15.71 16.75
C ILE A 83 -18.57 15.53 15.49
N ILE A 84 -18.38 16.36 14.47
CA ILE A 84 -19.05 16.20 13.17
C ILE A 84 -18.68 14.84 12.55
N GLY A 85 -17.40 14.45 12.58
CA GLY A 85 -16.94 13.15 12.11
C GLY A 85 -17.58 11.97 12.85
N MET A 86 -17.76 12.09 14.17
CA MET A 86 -18.48 11.08 14.98
C MET A 86 -19.94 10.94 14.55
N PHE A 87 -20.67 12.06 14.42
CA PHE A 87 -22.06 12.03 13.96
C PHE A 87 -22.19 11.53 12.51
N PHE A 88 -21.25 11.90 11.64
CA PHE A 88 -21.19 11.40 10.28
C PHE A 88 -20.98 9.87 10.25
N SER A 89 -20.08 9.35 11.09
CA SER A 89 -19.88 7.90 11.24
C SER A 89 -21.15 7.19 11.72
N VAL A 90 -21.85 7.75 12.72
CA VAL A 90 -23.14 7.22 13.19
C VAL A 90 -24.18 7.23 12.07
N ALA A 91 -24.27 8.32 11.30
CA ALA A 91 -25.18 8.40 10.16
C ALA A 91 -24.89 7.33 9.10
N LEU A 92 -23.61 7.09 8.76
CA LEU A 92 -23.20 6.02 7.85
C LEU A 92 -23.60 4.62 8.35
N ILE A 93 -23.48 4.39 9.66
CA ILE A 93 -23.90 3.12 10.28
C ILE A 93 -25.44 2.99 10.23
N MET A 94 -26.18 4.07 10.51
CA MET A 94 -27.65 4.07 10.49
C MET A 94 -28.22 3.77 9.09
N ILE A 95 -27.61 4.30 8.03
CA ILE A 95 -28.00 3.98 6.64
C ILE A 95 -27.51 2.62 6.17
N LYS A 96 -26.86 1.83 7.04
CA LYS A 96 -26.25 0.53 6.73
C LYS A 96 -25.31 0.62 5.52
N ALA A 97 -24.50 1.67 5.47
CA ALA A 97 -23.50 1.81 4.41
C ALA A 97 -22.61 0.55 4.39
N PRO A 98 -22.39 -0.08 3.23
CA PRO A 98 -21.75 -1.40 3.15
C PRO A 98 -20.28 -1.38 3.61
N ALA A 99 -19.59 -0.24 3.52
CA ALA A 99 -18.20 -0.10 3.96
C ALA A 99 -17.88 1.32 4.49
N PRO A 100 -18.35 1.69 5.70
CA PRO A 100 -18.12 3.02 6.27
C PRO A 100 -16.64 3.37 6.43
N MET A 101 -15.81 2.36 6.74
CA MET A 101 -14.37 2.52 6.87
C MET A 101 -13.70 2.90 5.54
N LEU A 102 -14.13 2.31 4.40
CA LEU A 102 -13.58 2.65 3.09
C LEU A 102 -13.94 4.08 2.68
N ILE A 103 -15.15 4.52 3.04
CA ILE A 103 -15.59 5.91 2.82
C ILE A 103 -14.68 6.87 3.61
N ALA A 104 -14.48 6.60 4.90
CA ALA A 104 -13.61 7.43 5.75
C ALA A 104 -12.15 7.45 5.26
N VAL A 105 -11.63 6.30 4.84
CA VAL A 105 -10.26 6.20 4.29
C VAL A 105 -10.12 6.99 2.98
N GLY A 106 -11.09 6.88 2.09
CA GLY A 106 -11.10 7.61 0.83
C GLY A 106 -11.16 9.14 1.00
N MET A 107 -11.68 9.65 2.12
CA MET A 107 -11.78 11.09 2.37
C MET A 107 -10.45 11.76 2.70
N TYR A 108 -9.46 11.03 3.23
CA TYR A 108 -8.15 11.60 3.61
C TYR A 108 -7.01 11.18 2.67
N LEU A 109 -7.20 10.18 1.83
CA LEU A 109 -6.18 9.73 0.89
C LEU A 109 -6.05 10.69 -0.30
N PRO A 110 -4.83 10.90 -0.82
CA PRO A 110 -4.63 11.63 -2.06
C PRO A 110 -5.43 11.01 -3.22
N PHE A 111 -5.85 11.86 -4.17
CA PHE A 111 -6.62 11.41 -5.33
C PHE A 111 -5.87 10.33 -6.13
N ASP A 112 -4.56 10.49 -6.32
CA ASP A 112 -3.73 9.54 -7.06
C ASP A 112 -3.72 8.15 -6.41
N THR A 113 -3.61 8.10 -5.07
CA THR A 113 -3.68 6.84 -4.30
C THR A 113 -5.06 6.21 -4.41
N THR A 114 -6.12 7.02 -4.27
CA THR A 114 -7.51 6.54 -4.37
C THR A 114 -7.81 6.03 -5.78
N PHE A 115 -7.31 6.71 -6.81
CA PHE A 115 -7.46 6.28 -8.21
C PHE A 115 -6.69 4.99 -8.49
N ALA A 116 -5.48 4.82 -7.94
CA ALA A 116 -4.73 3.57 -8.04
C ALA A 116 -5.49 2.39 -7.41
N ILE A 117 -6.11 2.59 -6.23
CA ILE A 117 -6.97 1.59 -5.58
C ILE A 117 -8.18 1.26 -6.46
N PHE A 118 -8.81 2.27 -7.07
CA PHE A 118 -9.92 2.08 -8.01
C PHE A 118 -9.51 1.24 -9.23
N VAL A 119 -8.37 1.53 -9.85
CA VAL A 119 -7.82 0.72 -10.95
C VAL A 119 -7.59 -0.72 -10.51
N GLY A 120 -7.03 -0.95 -9.32
CA GLY A 120 -6.90 -2.29 -8.74
C GLY A 120 -8.25 -3.02 -8.61
N GLY A 121 -9.30 -2.30 -8.18
CA GLY A 121 -10.68 -2.81 -8.17
C GLY A 121 -11.21 -3.17 -9.56
N MET A 122 -10.93 -2.36 -10.58
CA MET A 122 -11.28 -2.69 -11.97
C MET A 122 -10.55 -3.94 -12.47
N LEU A 123 -9.29 -4.13 -12.09
CA LEU A 123 -8.53 -5.35 -12.41
C LEU A 123 -9.14 -6.59 -11.75
N LYS A 124 -9.56 -6.48 -10.48
CA LYS A 124 -10.30 -7.55 -9.80
C LYS A 124 -11.60 -7.88 -10.54
N LEU A 125 -12.40 -6.88 -10.87
CA LEU A 125 -13.64 -7.07 -11.63
C LEU A 125 -13.41 -7.72 -13.00
N ALA A 126 -12.31 -7.39 -13.67
CA ALA A 126 -11.93 -8.04 -14.92
C ALA A 126 -11.56 -9.51 -14.69
N SER A 127 -10.75 -9.82 -13.67
CA SER A 127 -10.39 -11.19 -13.28
C SER A 127 -11.62 -12.03 -12.95
N ASP A 128 -12.56 -11.49 -12.17
CA ASP A 128 -13.81 -12.16 -11.80
C ASP A 128 -14.67 -12.48 -13.03
N LYS A 129 -14.77 -11.53 -13.99
CA LYS A 129 -15.44 -11.78 -15.28
C LYS A 129 -14.78 -12.90 -16.09
N PHE A 130 -13.46 -13.02 -16.07
CA PHE A 130 -12.75 -14.11 -16.74
C PHE A 130 -13.00 -15.47 -16.05
N LEU A 131 -13.07 -15.49 -14.72
CA LEU A 131 -13.41 -16.69 -13.96
C LEU A 131 -14.83 -17.17 -14.24
N MET A 132 -15.80 -16.24 -14.30
CA MET A 132 -17.18 -16.54 -14.67
C MET A 132 -17.28 -17.14 -16.08
N LYS A 133 -16.56 -16.56 -17.05
CA LYS A 133 -16.51 -17.10 -18.43
C LYS A 133 -15.94 -18.53 -18.51
N ARG A 134 -15.13 -18.94 -17.54
CA ARG A 134 -14.54 -20.28 -17.47
C ARG A 134 -15.33 -21.27 -16.62
N ASN A 135 -16.51 -20.89 -16.12
CA ASN A 135 -17.31 -21.70 -15.18
C ASN A 135 -16.47 -22.25 -14.02
N ALA A 136 -15.59 -21.40 -13.46
CA ALA A 136 -14.71 -21.80 -12.36
C ALA A 136 -15.52 -22.07 -11.07
N ASP A 137 -15.21 -23.18 -10.41
CA ASP A 137 -15.78 -23.55 -9.11
C ASP A 137 -15.35 -22.56 -7.99
N GLU A 138 -16.07 -22.53 -6.86
CA GLU A 138 -15.73 -21.70 -5.71
C GLU A 138 -14.30 -21.94 -5.22
N LYS A 139 -13.85 -23.21 -5.18
CA LYS A 139 -12.47 -23.54 -4.81
C LYS A 139 -11.45 -22.92 -5.77
N GLN A 140 -11.77 -22.91 -7.06
CA GLN A 140 -10.93 -22.35 -8.10
C GLN A 140 -10.84 -20.82 -7.97
N LYS A 141 -11.96 -20.15 -7.66
CA LYS A 141 -11.98 -18.71 -7.39
C LYS A 141 -11.09 -18.35 -6.20
N THR A 142 -11.22 -19.05 -5.07
CA THR A 142 -10.37 -18.79 -3.88
C THR A 142 -8.88 -18.96 -4.19
N ILE A 143 -8.50 -19.96 -5.00
CA ILE A 143 -7.10 -20.15 -5.42
C ILE A 143 -6.61 -18.95 -6.23
N VAL A 144 -7.39 -18.50 -7.21
CA VAL A 144 -7.03 -17.33 -8.03
C VAL A 144 -6.95 -16.07 -7.18
N GLU A 145 -7.88 -15.85 -6.26
CA GLU A 145 -7.85 -14.70 -5.35
C GLU A 145 -6.59 -14.70 -4.48
N ASN A 146 -6.26 -15.82 -3.84
CA ASN A 146 -5.07 -15.93 -2.99
C ASN A 146 -3.77 -15.71 -3.77
N ILE A 147 -3.67 -16.25 -4.98
CA ILE A 147 -2.49 -16.03 -5.85
C ILE A 147 -2.45 -14.57 -6.31
N GLY A 148 -3.58 -13.96 -6.64
CA GLY A 148 -3.67 -12.54 -7.00
C GLY A 148 -3.19 -11.64 -5.86
N ILE A 149 -3.64 -11.89 -4.64
CA ILE A 149 -3.20 -11.18 -3.43
C ILE A 149 -1.69 -11.37 -3.23
N LEU A 150 -1.17 -12.60 -3.37
CA LEU A 150 0.26 -12.89 -3.24
C LEU A 150 1.09 -12.10 -4.26
N VAL A 151 0.73 -12.14 -5.54
CA VAL A 151 1.44 -11.43 -6.62
C VAL A 151 1.40 -9.92 -6.40
N ALA A 152 0.22 -9.36 -6.06
CA ALA A 152 0.07 -7.93 -5.79
C ALA A 152 0.92 -7.50 -4.56
N SER A 153 0.90 -8.28 -3.48
CA SER A 153 1.72 -8.01 -2.29
C SER A 153 3.21 -8.09 -2.58
N GLY A 154 3.64 -9.00 -3.48
CA GLY A 154 5.01 -9.09 -3.96
C GLY A 154 5.45 -7.84 -4.73
N PHE A 155 4.59 -7.28 -5.58
CA PHE A 155 4.88 -6.01 -6.27
C PHE A 155 4.98 -4.84 -5.29
N ILE A 156 4.09 -4.74 -4.31
CA ILE A 156 4.13 -3.70 -3.28
C ILE A 156 5.43 -3.81 -2.45
N ALA A 157 5.76 -5.02 -1.99
CA ALA A 157 6.99 -5.25 -1.22
C ALA A 157 8.24 -4.98 -2.06
N GLY A 158 8.25 -5.38 -3.34
CA GLY A 158 9.36 -5.14 -4.25
C GLY A 158 9.59 -3.66 -4.53
N GLU A 159 8.51 -2.90 -4.71
CA GLU A 159 8.57 -1.44 -4.88
C GLU A 159 9.14 -0.77 -3.62
N ALA A 160 8.61 -1.11 -2.44
CA ALA A 160 9.09 -0.58 -1.17
C ALA A 160 10.58 -0.89 -0.91
N LEU A 161 11.01 -2.15 -1.15
CA LEU A 161 12.42 -2.54 -1.00
C LEU A 161 13.33 -1.80 -1.98
N THR A 162 12.88 -1.64 -3.24
CA THR A 162 13.63 -0.88 -4.25
C THR A 162 13.71 0.59 -3.88
N GLY A 163 12.64 1.18 -3.34
CA GLY A 163 12.61 2.56 -2.87
C GLY A 163 13.63 2.81 -1.74
N VAL A 164 13.67 1.93 -0.74
CA VAL A 164 14.67 2.01 0.35
C VAL A 164 16.09 1.84 -0.20
N LEU A 165 16.31 0.91 -1.13
CA LEU A 165 17.61 0.70 -1.76
C LEU A 165 18.07 1.95 -2.53
N LEU A 166 17.18 2.56 -3.32
CA LEU A 166 17.48 3.76 -4.08
C LEU A 166 17.80 4.94 -3.16
N ALA A 167 17.03 5.14 -2.10
CA ALA A 167 17.32 6.17 -1.10
C ALA A 167 18.68 5.95 -0.43
N ALA A 168 19.04 4.70 -0.11
CA ALA A 168 20.36 4.37 0.42
C ALA A 168 21.49 4.68 -0.57
N LEU A 169 21.31 4.42 -1.87
CA LEU A 169 22.30 4.76 -2.89
C LEU A 169 22.52 6.26 -3.02
N VAL A 170 21.44 7.05 -2.98
CA VAL A 170 21.52 8.51 -3.00
C VAL A 170 22.31 9.02 -1.79
N LEU A 171 22.11 8.44 -0.61
CA LEU A 171 22.89 8.79 0.60
C LEU A 171 24.38 8.46 0.49
N LEU A 172 24.74 7.44 -0.30
CA LEU A 172 26.13 7.09 -0.59
C LEU A 172 26.75 7.95 -1.71
N GLY A 173 26.03 8.96 -2.22
CA GLY A 173 26.48 9.84 -3.29
C GLY A 173 26.36 9.23 -4.69
N ILE A 174 25.62 8.13 -4.85
CA ILE A 174 25.35 7.50 -6.14
C ILE A 174 23.96 7.94 -6.62
N PRO A 175 23.87 8.82 -7.64
CA PRO A 175 22.60 9.45 -8.01
C PRO A 175 21.59 8.48 -8.62
N SER A 176 22.03 7.39 -9.26
CA SER A 176 21.13 6.36 -9.78
C SER A 176 21.80 5.00 -9.94
N ILE A 177 21.01 3.92 -9.93
CA ILE A 177 21.48 2.57 -10.32
C ILE A 177 22.05 2.60 -11.76
N THR A 178 21.50 3.45 -12.62
CA THR A 178 22.02 3.68 -13.97
C THR A 178 23.42 4.29 -13.93
N SER A 179 23.67 5.30 -13.09
CA SER A 179 25.01 5.87 -12.95
C SER A 179 26.05 4.85 -12.46
N LEU A 180 25.64 3.88 -11.63
CA LEU A 180 26.49 2.81 -11.13
C LEU A 180 26.83 1.76 -12.21
N LEU A 181 25.87 1.43 -13.08
CA LEU A 181 26.01 0.37 -14.10
C LEU A 181 26.57 0.88 -15.43
N THR A 182 26.22 2.10 -15.83
CA THR A 182 26.53 2.64 -17.17
C THR A 182 27.30 3.96 -17.15
N GLY A 183 27.55 4.56 -15.98
CA GLY A 183 28.26 5.84 -15.86
C GLY A 183 27.47 7.06 -16.36
N GLN A 184 26.20 6.87 -16.77
CA GLN A 184 25.30 7.95 -17.17
C GLN A 184 24.14 8.09 -16.17
N ASN A 185 23.74 9.32 -15.90
CA ASN A 185 22.69 9.60 -14.91
C ASN A 185 21.30 9.11 -15.36
N ALA A 186 21.05 9.09 -16.68
CA ALA A 186 19.85 8.56 -17.30
C ALA A 186 20.17 8.06 -18.71
N PHE A 187 19.41 7.09 -19.22
CA PHE A 187 19.48 6.71 -20.64
C PHE A 187 18.81 7.80 -21.49
N GLU A 188 19.40 8.20 -22.62
CA GLU A 188 18.83 9.25 -23.49
C GLU A 188 17.37 9.00 -23.90
N PHE A 189 16.95 7.74 -23.97
CA PHE A 189 15.58 7.39 -24.34
C PHE A 189 14.53 7.72 -23.26
N THR A 190 14.91 7.83 -21.96
CA THR A 190 13.94 8.09 -20.88
C THR A 190 13.36 9.50 -20.92
N GLY A 191 14.09 10.48 -21.47
CA GLY A 191 13.59 11.84 -21.71
C GLY A 191 12.85 12.02 -23.04
N SER A 192 12.84 11.00 -23.90
CA SER A 192 12.20 11.04 -25.22
C SER A 192 10.77 10.50 -25.18
N ALA A 193 9.99 10.73 -26.25
CA ALA A 193 8.67 10.12 -26.41
C ALA A 193 8.71 8.58 -26.32
N MET A 194 9.84 7.94 -26.64
CA MET A 194 10.03 6.50 -26.49
C MET A 194 10.00 6.04 -25.03
N GLY A 195 10.44 6.90 -24.09
CA GLY A 195 10.34 6.65 -22.65
C GLY A 195 8.89 6.49 -22.19
N GLY A 196 8.01 7.38 -22.67
CA GLY A 196 6.57 7.30 -22.40
C GLY A 196 5.91 6.05 -22.99
N TRP A 197 6.26 5.67 -24.22
CA TRP A 197 5.73 4.43 -24.80
C TRP A 197 6.22 3.18 -24.08
N LEU A 198 7.48 3.16 -23.64
CA LEU A 198 8.02 2.04 -22.88
C LEU A 198 7.35 1.92 -21.50
N SER A 199 7.10 3.03 -20.81
CA SER A 199 6.42 2.97 -19.50
C SER A 199 5.00 2.44 -19.63
N ILE A 200 4.25 2.84 -20.67
CA ILE A 200 2.92 2.30 -20.98
C ILE A 200 3.02 0.80 -21.28
N LEU A 201 4.02 0.37 -22.04
CA LEU A 201 4.24 -1.03 -22.37
C LEU A 201 4.51 -1.86 -21.11
N ILE A 202 5.43 -1.41 -20.25
CA ILE A 202 5.75 -2.07 -18.98
C ILE A 202 4.53 -2.12 -18.08
N PHE A 203 3.79 -1.02 -17.96
CA PHE A 203 2.56 -0.96 -17.18
C PHE A 203 1.51 -1.95 -17.70
N GLY A 204 1.37 -2.07 -19.02
CA GLY A 204 0.54 -3.08 -19.67
C GLY A 204 0.98 -4.52 -19.34
N ILE A 205 2.30 -4.79 -19.35
CA ILE A 205 2.84 -6.09 -18.95
C ILE A 205 2.51 -6.42 -17.49
N VAL A 206 2.65 -5.46 -16.57
CA VAL A 206 2.33 -5.65 -15.15
C VAL A 206 0.84 -5.95 -14.97
N ILE A 207 -0.04 -5.17 -15.62
CA ILE A 207 -1.50 -5.42 -15.61
C ILE A 207 -1.82 -6.82 -16.14
N LEU A 208 -1.21 -7.20 -17.27
CA LEU A 208 -1.41 -8.52 -17.85
C LEU A 208 -0.88 -9.61 -16.91
N GLY A 209 0.26 -9.39 -16.24
CA GLY A 209 0.81 -10.30 -15.24
C GLY A 209 -0.13 -10.52 -14.06
N LEU A 210 -0.69 -9.43 -13.52
CA LEU A 210 -1.66 -9.46 -12.41
C LEU A 210 -2.94 -10.25 -12.74
N ILE A 211 -3.33 -10.31 -14.02
CA ILE A 211 -4.51 -11.08 -14.46
C ILE A 211 -4.11 -12.51 -14.89
N ARG A 212 -3.05 -12.67 -15.69
CA ARG A 212 -2.65 -13.96 -16.27
C ARG A 212 -2.08 -14.91 -15.22
N ILE A 213 -1.24 -14.45 -14.31
CA ILE A 213 -0.55 -15.34 -13.36
C ILE A 213 -1.58 -16.06 -12.47
N PRO A 214 -2.56 -15.36 -11.86
CA PRO A 214 -3.61 -16.02 -11.08
C PRO A 214 -4.49 -16.95 -11.93
N LEU A 215 -4.86 -16.54 -13.15
CA LEU A 215 -5.70 -17.36 -14.04
C LEU A 215 -4.98 -18.59 -14.63
N SER A 216 -3.64 -18.55 -14.74
CA SER A 216 -2.84 -19.67 -15.27
C SER A 216 -2.72 -20.80 -14.24
N ALA A 217 -2.82 -20.49 -12.95
CA ALA A 217 -2.84 -21.49 -11.89
C ALA A 217 -4.04 -22.45 -12.00
N LEU A 218 -5.14 -22.02 -12.65
CA LEU A 218 -6.27 -22.90 -12.97
C LEU A 218 -5.93 -23.97 -14.00
N LYS A 219 -4.99 -23.70 -14.91
CA LYS A 219 -4.66 -24.59 -16.02
C LYS A 219 -3.72 -25.72 -15.58
N ASN A 220 -2.86 -25.46 -14.60
CA ASN A 220 -1.84 -26.40 -14.13
C ASN A 220 -2.32 -27.37 -13.03
N LYS A 221 -3.58 -27.28 -12.58
CA LYS A 221 -4.18 -28.17 -11.55
C LYS A 221 -5.28 -29.08 -12.11
N VAL A 222 -5.43 -29.14 -13.43
CA VAL A 222 -6.39 -30.01 -14.13
C VAL A 222 -5.71 -31.29 -14.67
N GLU A 223 -4.43 -31.49 -14.35
CA GLU A 223 -3.71 -32.77 -14.54
C GLU A 223 -3.48 -33.47 -13.21
#